data_AF-A0A7W1GVM3-F1
#
_entry.id   AF-A0A7W1GVM3-F1
#
_cell.length_a   1.000
_cell.length_b   1.000
_cell.length_c   1.000
_cell.angle_alpha   90.00
_cell.angle_beta   90.00
_cell.angle_gamma   90.00
#
_symmetry.space_group_name_H-M   'P 1'
#
loop_
_entity.id
_entity.type
_entity.pdbx_description
1 polymer ?
#
loop_
_entity_poly.entity_id
_entity_poly.type
_entity_poly.pdbx_seq_one_letter_code
_entity_poly.pdbx_strand_id
1 'polypeptide(L)'
;MSDHCHKRLQEVLDKNPSCYVLITCGEPSEDGKMNVEMTYQGDVTLASYLLQGAQTLIDHAEEQELLNSEKTTSLHLYHAGPKT
;
A
#
# COMPACT_ATOMS: atom_id res chain seq x y z
N MET A 1 -9.70 15.87 -12.67
CA MET A 1 -8.96 14.69 -13.18
C MET A 1 -9.68 13.38 -12.81
N SER A 2 -11.00 13.32 -12.95
CA SER A 2 -11.85 12.31 -12.30
C SER A 2 -12.41 11.22 -13.23
N ASP A 3 -12.56 11.49 -14.54
CA ASP A 3 -13.29 10.57 -15.44
C ASP A 3 -12.48 9.35 -15.90
N HIS A 4 -11.18 9.51 -16.18
CA HIS A 4 -10.42 8.45 -16.83
C HIS A 4 -10.10 7.24 -15.92
N CYS A 5 -9.86 7.47 -14.63
CA CYS A 5 -9.64 6.36 -13.67
C CYS A 5 -10.94 5.60 -13.40
N HIS A 6 -12.06 6.32 -13.24
CA HIS A 6 -13.36 5.70 -13.00
C HIS A 6 -13.76 4.81 -14.19
N LYS A 7 -13.59 5.32 -15.41
CA LYS A 7 -13.87 4.57 -16.63
C LYS A 7 -13.04 3.29 -16.74
N ARG A 8 -11.74 3.34 -16.43
CA ARG A 8 -10.88 2.15 -16.47
C ARG A 8 -11.23 1.12 -15.40
N LEU A 9 -11.58 1.56 -14.19
CA LEU A 9 -12.04 0.65 -13.14
C LEU A 9 -13.32 -0.06 -13.59
N GLN A 10 -14.29 0.70 -14.11
CA GLN A 10 -15.53 0.16 -14.65
C GLN A 10 -15.25 -0.87 -15.76
N GLU A 11 -14.39 -0.55 -16.73
CA GLU A 11 -14.01 -1.47 -17.82
C GLU A 11 -13.36 -2.78 -17.32
N VAL A 12 -12.66 -2.75 -16.19
CA VAL A 12 -12.07 -3.96 -15.59
C VAL A 12 -13.15 -4.79 -14.88
N LEU A 13 -14.04 -4.13 -14.14
CA LEU A 13 -15.13 -4.80 -13.41
C LEU A 13 -16.19 -5.37 -14.37
N ASP A 14 -16.47 -4.67 -15.47
CA ASP A 14 -17.41 -5.10 -16.53
C ASP A 14 -16.93 -6.36 -17.25
N LYS A 15 -15.61 -6.65 -17.23
CA LYS A 15 -15.06 -7.93 -17.70
C LYS A 15 -15.37 -9.10 -16.76
N ASN A 16 -16.06 -8.83 -15.65
CA ASN A 16 -16.52 -9.80 -14.65
C ASN A 16 -15.39 -10.74 -14.20
N PRO A 17 -14.32 -10.20 -13.57
CA PRO A 17 -13.20 -11.01 -13.13
C PRO A 17 -13.65 -12.05 -12.10
N SER A 18 -13.03 -13.23 -12.13
CA SER A 18 -13.38 -14.34 -11.23
C SER A 18 -13.21 -14.01 -9.74
N CYS A 19 -12.36 -13.03 -9.41
CA CYS A 19 -12.22 -12.47 -8.08
C CYS A 19 -11.57 -11.09 -8.12
N TYR A 20 -11.98 -10.19 -7.24
CA TYR A 20 -11.27 -8.95 -6.96
C TYR A 20 -11.42 -8.53 -5.50
N VAL A 21 -10.47 -7.71 -5.06
CA VAL A 21 -10.53 -6.93 -3.83
C VAL A 21 -10.33 -5.47 -4.22
N LEU A 22 -11.27 -4.61 -3.81
CA LEU A 22 -11.20 -3.17 -3.98
C LEU A 22 -11.03 -2.53 -2.61
N ILE A 23 -9.91 -1.84 -2.42
CA ILE A 23 -9.62 -1.06 -1.21
C ILE A 23 -9.71 0.42 -1.59
N THR A 24 -10.52 1.16 -0.84
CA THR A 24 -10.68 2.60 -1.01
C THR A 24 -10.32 3.30 0.29
N CYS A 25 -9.65 4.44 0.14
CA CYS A 25 -9.22 5.27 1.26
C CYS A 25 -9.84 6.65 1.09
N GLY A 26 -10.58 7.09 2.09
CA GLY A 26 -11.05 8.47 2.18
C GLY A 26 -9.91 9.43 2.47
N GLU A 27 -10.21 10.72 2.43
CA GLU A 27 -9.26 11.73 2.92
C GLU A 27 -9.00 11.53 4.42
N PRO A 28 -7.77 11.82 4.90
CA PRO A 28 -7.51 11.82 6.33
C PRO A 28 -8.39 12.86 7.04
N SER A 29 -8.99 12.50 8.16
CA SER A 29 -9.65 13.45 9.06
C SER A 29 -8.62 14.31 9.79
N GLU A 30 -9.09 15.37 10.47
CA GLU A 30 -8.25 16.30 11.22
C GLU A 30 -7.44 15.61 12.35
N ASP A 31 -7.92 14.47 12.85
CA ASP A 31 -7.20 13.63 13.83
C ASP A 31 -6.22 12.64 13.20
N GLY A 32 -6.00 12.74 11.88
CA GLY A 32 -5.09 11.91 11.10
C GLY A 32 -5.62 10.50 10.79
N LYS A 33 -6.86 10.17 11.16
CA LYS A 33 -7.44 8.87 10.81
C LYS A 33 -7.90 8.86 9.37
N MET A 34 -7.83 7.69 8.75
CA MET A 34 -8.29 7.48 7.39
C MET A 34 -9.42 6.45 7.40
N ASN A 35 -10.54 6.77 6.77
CA ASN A 35 -11.58 5.79 6.54
C ASN A 35 -11.14 4.86 5.41
N VAL A 36 -11.00 3.58 5.71
CA VAL A 36 -10.66 2.55 4.73
C VAL A 36 -11.87 1.64 4.58
N GLU A 37 -12.31 1.47 3.34
CA GLU A 37 -13.38 0.55 2.98
C GLU A 37 -12.85 -0.51 2.03
N MET A 38 -13.22 -1.77 2.28
CA MET A 38 -12.87 -2.91 1.45
C MET A 38 -14.13 -3.60 0.94
N THR A 39 -14.21 -3.77 -0.37
CA THR A 39 -15.23 -4.59 -1.03
C THR A 39 -14.54 -5.72 -1.80
N TYR A 40 -15.15 -6.91 -1.82
CA TYR A 40 -14.65 -8.03 -2.61
C TYR A 40 -15.79 -8.78 -3.31
N GLN A 41 -15.45 -9.43 -4.41
CA GLN A 41 -16.34 -10.35 -5.10
C GLN A 41 -15.55 -11.59 -5.54
N GLY A 42 -16.24 -12.73 -5.62
CA GLY A 42 -15.65 -14.01 -5.96
C GLY A 42 -15.49 -14.90 -4.75
N ASP A 43 -14.59 -15.87 -4.85
CA ASP A 43 -14.32 -16.83 -3.78
C ASP A 43 -13.60 -16.17 -2.58
N VAL A 44 -14.11 -16.41 -1.37
CA VAL A 44 -13.56 -15.83 -0.13
C VAL A 44 -12.14 -16.29 0.14
N THR A 45 -11.81 -17.55 -0.20
CA THR A 45 -10.46 -18.09 -0.02
C THR A 45 -9.49 -17.39 -0.96
N LEU A 46 -9.88 -17.19 -2.21
CA LEU A 46 -9.06 -16.46 -3.19
C LEU A 46 -8.87 -14.99 -2.79
N ALA A 47 -9.92 -14.30 -2.35
CA ALA A 47 -9.82 -12.93 -1.84
C ALA A 47 -8.87 -12.85 -0.63
N SER A 48 -8.98 -13.80 0.30
CA SER A 48 -8.10 -13.90 1.47
C SER A 48 -6.65 -14.15 1.06
N TYR A 49 -6.41 -15.01 0.07
CA TYR A 49 -5.08 -15.27 -0.48
C TYR A 49 -4.46 -14.01 -1.09
N LEU A 50 -5.24 -13.24 -1.86
CA LEU A 50 -4.77 -11.97 -2.43
C LEU A 50 -4.39 -10.96 -1.33
N LEU A 51 -5.22 -10.84 -0.29
CA LEU A 51 -4.95 -9.96 0.84
C LEU A 51 -3.69 -10.36 1.62
N GLN A 52 -3.56 -11.65 1.96
CA GLN A 52 -2.40 -12.16 2.69
C GLN A 52 -1.10 -11.97 1.89
N GLY A 53 -1.15 -12.20 0.58
CA GLY A 53 -0.03 -11.94 -0.31
C GLY A 53 0.36 -10.45 -0.33
N ALA A 54 -0.62 -9.56 -0.45
CA ALA A 54 -0.38 -8.12 -0.42
C ALA A 54 0.20 -7.65 0.92
N GLN A 55 -0.32 -8.14 2.05
CA GLN A 55 0.19 -7.82 3.38
C GLN A 55 1.66 -8.22 3.52
N THR A 56 2.01 -9.44 3.10
CA THR A 56 3.40 -9.93 3.14
C THR A 56 4.36 -9.02 2.38
N LEU A 57 3.92 -8.48 1.23
CA LEU A 57 4.74 -7.56 0.44
C LEU A 57 4.93 -6.21 1.13
N ILE A 58 3.89 -5.70 1.81
CA ILE A 58 3.96 -4.45 2.57
C ILE A 58 4.91 -4.61 3.75
N ASP A 59 4.76 -5.68 4.54
CA ASP A 59 5.59 -5.95 5.70
C ASP A 59 7.09 -6.00 5.33
N HIS A 60 7.42 -6.70 4.23
CA HIS A 60 8.80 -6.75 3.73
C HIS A 60 9.31 -5.40 3.21
N ALA A 61 8.45 -4.55 2.65
CA ALA A 61 8.84 -3.22 2.21
C ALA A 61 9.15 -2.31 3.42
N GLU A 62 8.34 -2.38 4.46
CA GLU A 62 8.55 -1.64 5.71
C GLU A 62 9.87 -2.05 6.40
N GLU A 63 10.15 -3.35 6.46
CA GLU A 63 11.43 -3.86 6.97
C GLU A 63 12.63 -3.29 6.19
N GLN A 64 12.53 -3.22 4.85
CA GLN A 64 13.59 -2.66 4.01
C GLN A 64 13.75 -1.15 4.16
N GLU A 65 12.65 -0.39 4.30
CA GLU A 65 12.72 1.05 4.55
C GLU A 65 13.36 1.37 5.90
N LEU A 66 13.04 0.60 6.95
CA LEU A 66 13.66 0.72 8.27
C LEU A 66 15.18 0.44 8.20
N LEU A 67 15.59 -0.64 7.53
CA LEU A 67 17.00 -0.97 7.32
C LEU A 67 17.76 0.10 6.52
N ASN A 68 17.08 0.74 5.57
CA ASN A 68 17.67 1.81 4.77
C ASN A 68 17.83 3.10 5.60
N SER A 69 16.85 3.43 6.45
CA SER A 69 16.93 4.55 7.40
C SER A 69 18.09 4.41 8.38
N GLU A 70 18.32 3.20 8.91
CA GLU A 70 19.43 2.91 9.82
C GLU A 70 20.80 3.06 9.13
N LYS A 71 20.93 2.59 7.88
CA LYS A 71 22.15 2.75 7.08
C LYS A 71 22.46 4.21 6.79
N THR A 72 21.44 5.02 6.46
CA THR A 72 21.61 6.46 6.19
C THR A 72 22.05 7.22 7.44
N THR A 73 21.48 6.88 8.60
CA THR A 73 21.84 7.49 9.89
C THR A 73 23.28 7.13 10.27
N SER A 74 23.65 5.86 10.13
CA SER A 74 25.02 5.39 10.37
C SER A 74 26.04 6.10 9.46
N LEU A 75 25.73 6.25 8.16
CA LEU A 75 26.59 6.97 7.21
C LEU A 75 26.79 8.45 7.59
N HIS A 76 25.76 9.14 8.08
CA HIS A 76 25.88 10.53 8.53
C HIS A 76 26.80 10.69 9.76
N LEU A 77 26.81 9.72 10.68
CA LEU A 77 27.74 9.75 11.82
C LEU A 77 29.20 9.55 11.40
N TYR A 78 29.48 8.69 10.41
CA TYR A 78 30.86 8.47 9.94
C TYR A 78 31.47 9.70 9.23
N HIS A 79 30.65 10.58 8.65
CA HIS A 79 31.12 11.79 7.95
C HIS A 79 31.21 13.02 8.87
N ALA A 80 30.71 12.94 10.10
CA ALA A 80 30.79 14.01 11.10
C ALA A 80 32.03 13.90 12.01
N GLY A 81 33.13 13.35 11.50
CA GLY A 81 34.43 13.36 12.19
C GLY A 81 34.87 14.80 12.50
N PRO A 82 35.58 15.04 13.62
CA PRO A 82 35.93 16.38 14.06
C PRO A 82 36.81 17.04 12.99
N LYS A 83 36.35 18.18 12.48
CA LYS A 83 37.17 19.04 11.63
C LYS A 83 38.26 19.65 12.51
N THR A 84 39.47 19.11 12.40
CA THR A 84 40.71 19.70 12.94
C THR A 84 41.10 20.95 12.16
#